data_AF-A0A8H4C6G2-F1
#
_entry.id   AF-A0A8H4C6G2-F1
#
_cell.length_a   1.000
_cell.length_b   1.000
_cell.length_c   1.000
_cell.angle_alpha   90.00
_cell.angle_beta   90.00
_cell.angle_gamma   90.00
#
_symmetry.space_group_name_H-M   'P 1'
#
loop_
_entity.id
_entity.type
_entity.pdbx_description
1 polymer ?
#
loop_
_entity_poly.entity_id
_entity_poly.type
_entity_poly.pdbx_seq_one_letter_code
_entity_poly.pdbx_strand_id
1 'polypeptide(L)'
;MQESAPSTGLADMARLAATCQRLRDVATPLLYTQCLVMDVAANTLTSLVSAQNHVLHAVKQYRDPWLSPDPTGYPACNRESIIMEMVISGRLDALQRLLSHVPSLLEKFFLGIRLLVPWRCVSGEHVTTSTDVAAPAFATPLHAAALAGQDHIIQWILERCPTLPVDPEAQLRCICPSLHKHAGVVADSPTVSVTPLHLALSHNRKSTVKLLIQKGAVWDRSFDFSAGVTGLHIMAANGMVDLLNWLARSSNTCSTNSGLHDWPDEYGLYALHYASFALMPDMVTDGGSSVSDADRGEGDVMALFDRQKEATRLVASLIGIGAIVDTRNEEKAAKRLRQERNRLVVEILAADLGWAYRLRFWESEQDLHFLQPEPAEFAERGGNIYVAKALQAASRSTAV
;
A
#
# COMPACT_ATOMS: atom_id res chain seq x y z
N MET A 1 -10.55 -30.45 44.09
CA MET A 1 -11.68 -29.99 43.26
C MET A 1 -11.18 -28.77 42.50
N GLN A 2 -10.85 -28.95 41.21
CA GLN A 2 -10.54 -27.80 40.34
C GLN A 2 -11.86 -27.07 40.09
N GLU A 3 -12.03 -25.91 40.71
CA GLU A 3 -13.09 -24.99 40.33
C GLU A 3 -12.90 -24.64 38.86
N SER A 4 -13.81 -25.14 38.02
CA SER A 4 -13.93 -24.70 36.64
C SER A 4 -14.17 -23.19 36.67
N ALA A 5 -13.20 -22.43 36.15
CA ALA A 5 -13.36 -20.99 35.94
C ALA A 5 -14.71 -20.73 35.24
N PRO A 6 -15.49 -19.72 35.69
CA PRO A 6 -16.84 -19.49 35.19
C PRO A 6 -16.79 -19.38 33.67
N SER A 7 -17.61 -20.18 32.99
CA SER A 7 -17.76 -20.06 31.54
C SER A 7 -18.16 -18.63 31.22
N THR A 8 -17.44 -18.05 30.29
CA THR A 8 -17.56 -16.66 29.87
C THR A 8 -18.96 -16.38 29.32
N GLY A 9 -19.54 -15.23 29.68
CA GLY A 9 -20.91 -14.85 29.32
C GLY A 9 -21.23 -14.92 27.81
N LEU A 10 -20.22 -14.84 26.92
CA LEU A 10 -20.36 -15.01 25.47
C LEU A 10 -20.75 -16.44 25.06
N ALA A 11 -20.15 -17.47 25.68
CA ALA A 11 -20.49 -18.87 25.40
C ALA A 11 -21.89 -19.21 25.91
N ASP A 12 -22.26 -18.67 27.08
CA ASP A 12 -23.60 -18.82 27.64
C ASP A 12 -24.65 -18.05 26.83
N MET A 13 -24.35 -16.83 26.38
CA MET A 13 -25.21 -16.08 25.45
C MET A 13 -25.36 -16.77 24.09
N ALA A 14 -24.29 -17.35 23.53
CA ALA A 14 -24.36 -18.13 22.30
C ALA A 14 -25.19 -19.41 22.46
N ARG A 15 -25.05 -20.11 23.60
CA ARG A 15 -25.89 -21.26 23.96
C ARG A 15 -27.36 -20.86 24.12
N LEU A 16 -27.64 -19.72 24.76
CA LEU A 16 -28.99 -19.14 24.88
C LEU A 16 -29.58 -18.73 23.52
N ALA A 17 -28.77 -18.18 22.62
CA ALA A 17 -29.19 -17.82 21.26
C ALA A 17 -29.53 -19.06 20.40
N ALA A 18 -28.92 -20.20 20.71
CA ALA A 18 -29.16 -21.46 20.00
C ALA A 18 -30.50 -22.09 20.38
N THR A 19 -31.01 -21.87 21.60
CA THR A 19 -32.19 -22.55 22.13
C THR A 19 -33.52 -21.89 21.77
N CYS A 20 -33.55 -20.57 21.50
CA CYS A 20 -34.80 -19.87 21.19
C CYS A 20 -34.62 -18.74 20.17
N GLN A 21 -35.56 -18.61 19.23
CA GLN A 21 -35.55 -17.57 18.20
C GLN A 21 -35.67 -16.16 18.79
N ARG A 22 -36.52 -15.96 19.81
CA ARG A 22 -36.63 -14.67 20.51
C ARG A 22 -35.35 -14.28 21.26
N LEU A 23 -34.64 -15.25 21.82
CA LEU A 23 -33.37 -14.99 22.50
C LEU A 23 -32.25 -14.72 21.51
N ARG A 24 -32.32 -15.32 20.31
CA ARG A 24 -31.39 -15.04 19.22
C ARG A 24 -31.43 -13.57 18.81
N ASP A 25 -32.62 -12.99 18.66
CA ASP A 25 -32.77 -11.59 18.26
C ASP A 25 -32.12 -10.59 19.24
N VAL A 26 -32.01 -10.95 20.53
CA VAL A 26 -31.38 -10.13 21.57
C VAL A 26 -29.91 -10.47 21.77
N ALA A 27 -29.56 -11.76 21.78
CA ALA A 27 -28.20 -12.21 22.07
C ALA A 27 -27.26 -11.99 20.88
N THR A 28 -27.74 -12.14 19.64
CA THR A 28 -26.89 -12.01 18.45
C THR A 28 -26.26 -10.61 18.30
N PRO A 29 -26.99 -9.50 18.42
CA PRO A 29 -26.38 -8.16 18.41
C PRO A 29 -25.35 -7.94 19.52
N LEU A 30 -25.63 -8.42 20.75
CA LEU A 30 -24.73 -8.32 21.88
C LEU A 30 -23.44 -9.12 21.67
N LEU A 31 -23.55 -10.35 21.15
CA LEU A 31 -22.42 -11.22 20.83
C LEU A 31 -21.51 -10.57 19.77
N TYR A 32 -22.09 -10.02 18.70
CA TYR A 32 -21.33 -9.39 17.61
C TYR A 32 -20.67 -8.08 18.03
N THR A 33 -21.40 -7.20 18.73
CA THR A 33 -20.83 -5.95 19.24
C THR A 33 -19.74 -6.20 20.26
N GLN A 34 -19.93 -7.16 21.17
CA GLN A 34 -18.91 -7.54 22.14
C GLN A 34 -17.69 -8.16 21.44
N CYS A 35 -17.88 -9.04 20.48
CA CYS A 35 -16.77 -9.62 19.69
C CYS A 35 -15.95 -8.53 18.98
N LEU A 36 -16.62 -7.56 18.35
CA LEU A 36 -15.97 -6.46 17.64
C LEU A 36 -15.16 -5.56 18.58
N VAL A 37 -15.75 -5.16 19.70
CA VAL A 37 -15.07 -4.31 20.69
C VAL A 37 -13.86 -5.04 21.29
N MET A 38 -13.99 -6.35 21.57
CA MET A 38 -12.89 -7.15 22.10
C MET A 38 -11.77 -7.32 21.08
N ASP A 39 -12.10 -7.57 19.81
CA ASP A 39 -11.11 -7.68 18.73
C ASP A 39 -10.35 -6.36 18.52
N VAL A 40 -11.06 -5.22 18.49
CA VAL A 40 -10.42 -3.91 18.42
C VAL A 40 -9.56 -3.66 19.65
N ALA A 41 -10.08 -3.88 20.86
CA ALA A 41 -9.34 -3.68 22.10
C ALA A 41 -8.07 -4.56 22.13
N ALA A 42 -8.15 -5.82 21.71
CA ALA A 42 -7.00 -6.70 21.61
C ALA A 42 -5.95 -6.16 20.61
N ASN A 43 -6.38 -5.74 19.42
CA ASN A 43 -5.48 -5.23 18.39
C ASN A 43 -4.87 -3.86 18.73
N THR A 44 -5.61 -2.99 19.43
CA THR A 44 -5.14 -1.63 19.77
C THR A 44 -4.38 -1.56 21.08
N LEU A 45 -4.74 -2.36 22.10
CA LEU A 45 -4.10 -2.29 23.43
C LEU A 45 -2.80 -3.08 23.49
N THR A 46 -2.56 -4.02 22.57
CA THR A 46 -1.30 -4.78 22.50
C THR A 46 -0.09 -3.88 22.19
N SER A 47 -0.31 -2.69 21.61
CA SER A 47 0.75 -1.69 21.35
C SER A 47 1.11 -0.82 22.57
N LEU A 48 0.24 -0.75 23.59
CA LEU A 48 0.45 0.04 24.81
C LEU A 48 1.25 -0.77 25.85
N VAL A 49 2.51 -1.06 25.53
CA VAL A 49 3.41 -1.79 26.43
C VAL A 49 3.96 -0.86 27.52
N SER A 50 3.19 -0.70 28.58
CA SER A 50 3.68 -0.47 29.96
C SER A 50 2.72 -0.91 31.07
N ALA A 51 1.51 -1.40 30.73
CA ALA A 51 0.52 -1.88 31.71
C ALA A 51 0.25 -3.39 31.56
N GLN A 52 1.30 -4.21 31.61
CA GLN A 52 1.26 -5.64 31.26
C GLN A 52 0.37 -6.54 32.15
N ASN A 53 -0.15 -6.07 33.29
CA ASN A 53 -0.90 -6.98 34.20
C ASN A 53 -2.41 -6.82 34.13
N HIS A 54 -2.98 -5.62 34.14
CA HIS A 54 -4.44 -5.47 34.32
C HIS A 54 -5.24 -5.69 33.03
N VAL A 55 -4.77 -5.19 31.88
CA VAL A 55 -5.45 -5.39 30.59
C VAL A 55 -5.28 -6.83 30.11
N LEU A 56 -4.08 -7.40 30.27
CA LEU A 56 -3.81 -8.79 29.92
C LEU A 56 -4.60 -9.76 30.80
N HIS A 57 -4.80 -9.42 32.09
CA HIS A 57 -5.65 -10.19 33.00
C HIS A 57 -7.14 -10.02 32.68
N ALA A 58 -7.59 -8.85 32.22
CA ALA A 58 -8.94 -8.65 31.69
C ALA A 58 -9.17 -9.50 30.41
N VAL A 59 -8.27 -9.41 29.43
CA VAL A 59 -8.32 -10.23 28.20
C VAL A 59 -8.16 -11.73 28.49
N LYS A 60 -7.41 -12.14 29.53
CA LYS A 60 -7.31 -13.55 29.98
C LYS A 60 -8.53 -14.04 30.76
N GLN A 61 -9.14 -13.20 31.60
CA GLN A 61 -10.36 -13.52 32.35
C GLN A 61 -11.54 -13.70 31.40
N TYR A 62 -11.60 -12.91 30.34
CA TYR A 62 -12.45 -13.19 29.20
C TYR A 62 -11.76 -14.22 28.32
N ARG A 63 -11.83 -15.51 28.70
CA ARG A 63 -11.59 -16.65 27.79
C ARG A 63 -12.47 -16.48 26.54
N ASP A 64 -11.94 -15.77 25.58
CA ASP A 64 -12.50 -15.66 24.25
C ASP A 64 -12.33 -17.05 23.59
N PRO A 65 -13.41 -17.70 23.12
CA PRO A 65 -13.31 -18.93 22.36
C PRO A 65 -12.43 -18.81 21.09
N TRP A 66 -12.09 -17.59 20.68
CA TRP A 66 -11.25 -17.28 19.53
C TRP A 66 -9.80 -16.89 19.89
N LEU A 67 -9.47 -16.70 21.17
CA LEU A 67 -8.09 -16.59 21.66
C LEU A 67 -7.55 -17.99 21.98
N SER A 68 -6.92 -18.63 21.00
CA SER A 68 -6.03 -19.75 21.32
C SER A 68 -4.76 -19.14 21.93
N PRO A 69 -4.38 -19.51 23.17
CA PRO A 69 -3.07 -19.13 23.68
C PRO A 69 -1.99 -19.71 22.77
N ASP A 70 -0.95 -18.93 22.49
CA ASP A 70 0.31 -19.48 22.00
C ASP A 70 0.86 -20.46 23.06
N PRO A 71 1.51 -21.59 22.72
CA PRO A 71 2.19 -22.48 23.67
C PRO A 71 3.07 -21.79 24.73
N THR A 72 3.46 -20.54 24.51
CA THR A 72 4.24 -19.68 25.43
C THR A 72 3.40 -18.93 26.48
N GLY A 73 2.07 -18.97 26.42
CA GLY A 73 1.17 -18.32 27.40
C GLY A 73 0.90 -16.82 27.20
N TYR A 74 1.34 -16.26 26.06
CA TYR A 74 1.04 -14.92 25.61
C TYR A 74 -0.21 -14.91 24.70
N PRO A 75 -1.03 -13.82 24.72
CA PRO A 75 -2.11 -13.68 23.75
C PRO A 75 -1.50 -13.70 22.34
N ALA A 76 -2.05 -14.53 21.45
CA ALA A 76 -1.56 -14.67 20.08
C ALA A 76 -1.77 -13.36 19.31
N CYS A 77 -0.83 -12.44 19.44
CA CYS A 77 -0.72 -11.16 18.73
C CYS A 77 -0.46 -11.32 17.21
N ASN A 78 -0.57 -12.55 16.70
CA ASN A 78 -0.41 -12.94 15.31
C ASN A 78 -1.74 -13.23 14.58
N ARG A 79 -2.90 -13.00 15.20
CA ARG A 79 -4.21 -13.18 14.53
C ARG A 79 -4.69 -11.87 13.90
N GLU A 80 -5.11 -11.96 12.65
CA GLU A 80 -5.74 -10.86 11.91
C GLU A 80 -7.08 -10.50 12.55
N SER A 81 -7.38 -9.20 12.67
CA SER A 81 -8.69 -8.72 13.12
C SER A 81 -9.80 -9.35 12.28
N ILE A 82 -10.95 -9.63 12.91
CA ILE A 82 -12.11 -10.21 12.23
C ILE A 82 -12.59 -9.32 11.08
N ILE A 83 -12.50 -7.99 11.23
CA ILE A 83 -12.85 -7.03 10.19
C ILE A 83 -11.89 -7.19 9.00
N MET A 84 -10.58 -7.25 9.28
CA MET A 84 -9.55 -7.35 8.25
C MET A 84 -9.66 -8.67 7.49
N GLU A 85 -9.86 -9.79 8.20
CA GLU A 85 -10.07 -11.11 7.60
C GLU A 85 -11.31 -11.14 6.70
N MET A 86 -12.45 -10.57 7.14
CA MET A 86 -13.66 -10.47 6.31
C MET A 86 -13.43 -9.63 5.05
N VAL A 87 -12.65 -8.55 5.18
CA VAL A 87 -12.30 -7.67 4.06
C VAL A 87 -11.36 -8.38 3.08
N ILE A 88 -10.26 -8.98 3.55
CA ILE A 88 -9.28 -9.69 2.71
C ILE A 88 -9.96 -10.85 1.97
N SER A 89 -10.81 -11.61 2.66
CA SER A 89 -11.59 -12.71 2.09
C SER A 89 -12.74 -12.27 1.17
N GLY A 90 -13.03 -10.98 1.05
CA GLY A 90 -14.08 -10.47 0.16
C GLY A 90 -15.51 -10.71 0.65
N ARG A 91 -15.70 -11.12 1.90
CA ARG A 91 -17.00 -11.49 2.51
C ARG A 91 -17.79 -10.26 2.95
N LEU A 92 -18.23 -9.47 1.97
CA LEU A 92 -19.02 -8.26 2.22
C LEU A 92 -20.31 -8.54 3.02
N ASP A 93 -20.99 -9.67 2.75
CA ASP A 93 -22.20 -10.07 3.49
C ASP A 93 -21.94 -10.26 4.99
N ALA A 94 -20.80 -10.86 5.33
CA ALA A 94 -20.42 -11.10 6.73
C ALA A 94 -20.05 -9.77 7.41
N LEU A 95 -19.33 -8.89 6.70
CA LEU A 95 -18.98 -7.56 7.17
C LEU A 95 -20.23 -6.70 7.42
N GLN A 96 -21.18 -6.70 6.49
CA GLN A 96 -22.45 -5.98 6.63
C GLN A 96 -23.27 -6.51 7.79
N ARG A 97 -23.36 -7.82 7.98
CA ARG A 97 -24.06 -8.42 9.14
C ARG A 97 -23.41 -8.00 10.44
N LEU A 98 -22.09 -8.08 10.54
CA LEU A 98 -21.34 -7.68 11.72
C LEU A 98 -21.60 -6.21 12.08
N LEU A 99 -21.54 -5.32 11.09
CA LEU A 99 -21.73 -3.89 11.29
C LEU A 99 -23.21 -3.47 11.43
N SER A 100 -24.17 -4.28 10.97
CA SER A 100 -25.61 -4.01 11.14
C SER A 100 -26.04 -3.97 12.61
N HIS A 101 -25.28 -4.63 13.48
CA HIS A 101 -25.52 -4.66 14.92
C HIS A 101 -24.84 -3.52 15.68
N VAL A 102 -24.05 -2.69 14.98
CA VAL A 102 -23.29 -1.59 15.56
C VAL A 102 -24.04 -0.27 15.29
N PRO A 103 -24.09 0.67 16.26
CA PRO A 103 -24.61 2.00 16.02
C PRO A 103 -23.88 2.69 14.85
N SER A 104 -24.63 3.38 13.98
CA SER A 104 -24.09 4.03 12.78
C SER A 104 -22.95 5.02 13.05
N LEU A 105 -22.90 5.62 14.25
CA LEU A 105 -21.82 6.48 14.68
C LEU A 105 -20.48 5.72 14.84
N LEU A 106 -20.54 4.47 15.29
CA LEU A 106 -19.37 3.62 15.50
C LEU A 106 -18.97 2.87 14.22
N GLU A 107 -19.88 2.68 13.27
CA GLU A 107 -19.57 2.08 11.95
C GLU A 107 -18.40 2.82 11.27
N LYS A 108 -18.42 4.16 11.30
CA LYS A 108 -17.34 5.00 10.76
C LYS A 108 -16.02 4.80 11.47
N PHE A 109 -16.07 4.65 12.80
CA PHE A 109 -14.90 4.38 13.62
C PHE A 109 -14.28 3.04 13.24
N PHE A 110 -15.07 1.97 13.13
CA PHE A 110 -14.57 0.64 12.78
C PHE A 110 -14.03 0.54 11.34
N LEU A 111 -14.54 1.34 10.40
CA LEU A 111 -14.03 1.38 9.03
C LEU A 111 -12.80 2.28 8.87
N GLY A 112 -12.60 3.26 9.75
CA GLY A 112 -11.48 4.19 9.73
C GLY A 112 -10.34 3.88 10.69
N ILE A 113 -10.54 2.96 11.64
CA ILE A 113 -9.53 2.61 12.63
C ILE A 113 -8.35 1.89 11.99
N ARG A 114 -7.14 2.25 12.45
CA ARG A 114 -5.91 1.52 12.13
C ARG A 114 -5.78 0.36 13.11
N LEU A 115 -5.79 -0.85 12.58
CA LEU A 115 -5.69 -2.09 13.35
C LEU A 115 -4.30 -2.68 13.17
N LEU A 116 -3.80 -3.32 14.22
CA LEU A 116 -2.59 -4.14 14.14
C LEU A 116 -2.82 -5.24 13.10
N VAL A 117 -1.89 -5.38 12.16
CA VAL A 117 -1.92 -6.42 11.15
C VAL A 117 -0.66 -7.28 11.26
N PRO A 118 -0.76 -8.61 11.33
CA PRO A 118 0.38 -9.50 11.20
C PRO A 118 0.87 -9.46 9.75
N TRP A 119 1.67 -8.45 9.42
CA TRP A 119 2.18 -8.26 8.06
C TRP A 119 3.10 -9.42 7.67
N ARG A 120 2.77 -10.12 6.57
CA ARG A 120 3.57 -11.23 6.04
C ARG A 120 4.28 -10.79 4.76
N CYS A 121 5.61 -10.70 4.82
CA CYS A 121 6.42 -10.43 3.65
C CYS A 121 6.35 -11.60 2.68
N VAL A 122 5.83 -11.39 1.46
CA VAL A 122 5.72 -12.43 0.43
C VAL A 122 7.09 -12.97 0.03
N SER A 123 8.14 -12.14 -0.01
CA SER A 123 9.49 -12.58 -0.38
C SER A 123 10.22 -13.35 0.74
N GLY A 124 9.73 -13.32 2.00
CA GLY A 124 10.43 -13.91 3.15
C GLY A 124 11.77 -13.23 3.53
N GLU A 125 12.39 -12.47 2.64
CA GLU A 125 13.70 -11.83 2.81
C GLU A 125 13.71 -10.70 3.85
N HIS A 126 12.55 -10.10 4.11
CA HIS A 126 12.41 -9.02 5.09
C HIS A 126 11.92 -9.50 6.46
N VAL A 127 11.93 -10.82 6.69
CA VAL A 127 11.73 -11.41 8.01
C VAL A 127 13.06 -11.32 8.75
N THR A 128 13.26 -10.22 9.47
CA THR A 128 14.38 -10.15 10.42
C THR A 128 14.16 -11.14 11.55
N THR A 129 15.25 -11.78 11.93
CA THR A 129 15.39 -12.86 12.92
C THR A 129 14.66 -12.58 14.24
N SER A 130 14.28 -13.67 14.90
CA SER A 130 13.35 -13.82 16.04
C SER A 130 13.69 -13.10 17.37
N THR A 131 14.43 -11.98 17.38
CA THR A 131 14.88 -11.35 18.63
C THR A 131 14.73 -9.84 18.73
N ASP A 132 14.34 -9.12 17.67
CA ASP A 132 14.01 -7.69 17.81
C ASP A 132 12.50 -7.50 17.99
N VAL A 133 12.14 -6.63 18.94
CA VAL A 133 10.77 -6.15 19.14
C VAL A 133 10.36 -5.37 17.89
N ALA A 134 9.94 -6.13 16.88
CA ALA A 134 9.75 -5.62 15.54
C ALA A 134 8.58 -4.63 15.56
N ALA A 135 8.79 -3.45 14.95
CA ALA A 135 7.80 -2.38 14.96
C ALA A 135 6.43 -2.91 14.46
N PRO A 136 5.34 -2.62 15.18
CA PRO A 136 4.01 -3.08 14.84
C PRO A 136 3.55 -2.47 13.50
N ALA A 137 2.88 -3.29 12.68
CA ALA A 137 2.28 -2.83 11.44
C ALA A 137 0.81 -2.49 11.67
N PHE A 138 0.37 -1.32 11.22
CA PHE A 138 -1.00 -0.82 11.35
C PHE A 138 -1.60 -0.47 10.01
N ALA A 139 -2.82 -0.95 9.76
CA ALA A 139 -3.54 -0.67 8.52
C ALA A 139 -5.04 -0.52 8.78
N THR A 140 -5.73 0.20 7.89
CA THR A 140 -7.20 0.33 7.92
C THR A 140 -7.86 -0.75 7.07
N PRO A 141 -9.16 -1.04 7.26
CA PRO A 141 -9.93 -1.91 6.36
C PRO A 141 -9.79 -1.52 4.88
N LEU A 142 -9.68 -0.23 4.57
CA LEU A 142 -9.48 0.23 3.19
C LEU A 142 -8.14 -0.25 2.59
N HIS A 143 -7.06 -0.28 3.39
CA HIS A 143 -5.77 -0.84 2.97
C HIS A 143 -5.86 -2.34 2.69
N ALA A 144 -6.53 -3.09 3.57
CA ALA A 144 -6.73 -4.52 3.41
C ALA A 144 -7.55 -4.85 2.16
N ALA A 145 -8.59 -4.06 1.87
CA ALA A 145 -9.39 -4.20 0.67
C ALA A 145 -8.57 -3.91 -0.59
N ALA A 146 -7.72 -2.86 -0.55
CA ALA A 146 -6.84 -2.49 -1.65
C ALA A 146 -5.75 -3.53 -1.93
N LEU A 147 -5.16 -4.10 -0.88
CA LEU A 147 -4.20 -5.20 -0.94
C LEU A 147 -4.80 -6.45 -1.62
N ALA A 148 -6.00 -6.86 -1.16
CA ALA A 148 -6.69 -8.04 -1.65
C ALA A 148 -7.32 -7.83 -3.04
N GLY A 149 -7.57 -6.58 -3.45
CA GLY A 149 -8.22 -6.25 -4.72
C GLY A 149 -9.75 -6.35 -4.67
N GLN A 150 -10.36 -6.03 -3.52
CA GLN A 150 -11.79 -6.21 -3.26
C GLN A 150 -12.59 -4.95 -3.60
N ASP A 151 -12.80 -4.72 -4.90
CA ASP A 151 -13.40 -3.49 -5.45
C ASP A 151 -14.78 -3.19 -4.86
N HIS A 152 -15.63 -4.20 -4.69
CA HIS A 152 -16.98 -4.05 -4.13
C HIS A 152 -16.95 -3.60 -2.67
N ILE A 153 -15.97 -4.04 -1.89
CA ILE A 153 -15.79 -3.60 -0.51
C ILE A 153 -15.30 -2.16 -0.46
N ILE A 154 -14.37 -1.78 -1.34
CA ILE A 154 -13.88 -0.39 -1.43
C ILE A 154 -15.01 0.56 -1.78
N GLN A 155 -15.82 0.22 -2.79
CA GLN A 155 -17.01 1.00 -3.15
C GLN A 155 -17.95 1.13 -1.96
N TRP A 156 -18.25 0.01 -1.30
CA TRP A 156 -19.14 0.00 -0.15
C TRP A 156 -18.62 0.85 1.01
N ILE A 157 -17.33 0.76 1.38
CA ILE A 157 -16.73 1.56 2.45
C ILE A 157 -16.81 3.05 2.12
N LEU A 158 -16.42 3.46 0.92
CA LEU A 158 -16.36 4.86 0.52
C LEU A 158 -17.75 5.49 0.34
N GLU A 159 -18.75 4.72 -0.11
CA GLU A 159 -20.15 5.18 -0.21
C GLU A 159 -20.79 5.34 1.16
N ARG A 160 -20.46 4.45 2.10
CA ARG A 160 -21.01 4.45 3.45
C ARG A 160 -20.34 5.49 4.35
N CYS A 161 -19.07 5.78 4.11
CA CYS A 161 -18.24 6.69 4.89
C CYS A 161 -17.59 7.75 3.99
N PRO A 162 -18.34 8.74 3.47
CA PRO A 162 -17.80 9.78 2.60
C PRO A 162 -16.78 10.70 3.29
N THR A 163 -16.74 10.70 4.63
CA THR A 163 -15.77 11.45 5.43
C THR A 163 -14.44 10.71 5.63
N LEU A 164 -14.37 9.43 5.25
CA LEU A 164 -13.14 8.67 5.37
C LEU A 164 -12.15 9.15 4.29
N PRO A 165 -10.90 9.49 4.64
CA PRO A 165 -9.90 9.80 3.63
C PRO A 165 -9.69 8.60 2.72
N VAL A 166 -9.50 8.86 1.42
CA VAL A 166 -9.19 7.82 0.43
C VAL A 166 -7.74 7.35 0.55
N ASP A 167 -6.85 8.25 1.00
CA ASP A 167 -5.43 8.01 1.25
C ASP A 167 -5.06 8.07 2.74
N PRO A 168 -5.65 7.22 3.62
CA PRO A 168 -5.17 7.10 4.98
C PRO A 168 -3.75 6.53 4.97
N GLU A 169 -2.92 6.94 5.92
CA GLU A 169 -1.62 6.31 6.17
C GLU A 169 -1.80 4.95 6.86
N ALA A 170 -1.10 3.94 6.37
CA ALA A 170 -0.77 2.70 7.05
C ALA A 170 0.73 2.64 7.32
N GLN A 171 1.12 2.04 8.44
CA GLN A 171 2.51 1.76 8.79
C GLN A 171 2.75 0.27 8.62
N LEU A 172 3.58 -0.14 7.67
CA LEU A 172 3.87 -1.54 7.36
C LEU A 172 5.37 -1.82 7.49
N ARG A 173 5.78 -3.08 7.37
CA ARG A 173 7.21 -3.45 7.36
C ARG A 173 7.84 -3.39 5.96
N CYS A 174 7.05 -3.72 4.95
CA CYS A 174 7.43 -3.61 3.54
C CYS A 174 6.14 -3.53 2.70
N ILE A 175 6.26 -3.27 1.40
CA ILE A 175 5.15 -3.38 0.44
C ILE A 175 5.46 -4.40 -0.68
N CYS A 176 6.14 -5.49 -0.32
CA CYS A 176 6.39 -6.61 -1.23
C CYS A 176 5.07 -7.13 -1.83
N PRO A 177 5.03 -7.47 -3.13
CA PRO A 177 6.17 -7.77 -4.00
C PRO A 177 6.74 -6.56 -4.77
N SER A 178 6.32 -5.33 -4.47
CA SER A 178 6.75 -4.16 -5.22
C SER A 178 8.28 -4.01 -5.29
N LEU A 179 8.79 -3.83 -6.51
CA LEU A 179 10.23 -3.77 -6.80
C LEU A 179 10.88 -2.45 -6.36
N HIS A 180 10.08 -1.42 -6.02
CA HIS A 180 10.57 -0.12 -5.56
C HIS A 180 11.53 -0.23 -4.33
N LYS A 181 11.45 -1.29 -3.50
CA LYS A 181 12.35 -1.50 -2.36
C LYS A 181 13.75 -1.99 -2.76
N HIS A 182 13.89 -2.67 -3.90
CA HIS A 182 15.20 -3.06 -4.45
C HIS A 182 16.02 -1.87 -4.96
N ALA A 183 15.42 -0.68 -5.02
CA ALA A 183 16.12 0.53 -5.41
C ALA A 183 17.21 0.98 -4.43
N GLY A 184 17.32 0.36 -3.24
CA GLY A 184 18.23 0.81 -2.18
C GLY A 184 17.77 2.08 -1.48
N VAL A 185 16.51 2.47 -1.72
CA VAL A 185 15.83 3.74 -1.39
C VAL A 185 15.08 3.63 -0.05
N VAL A 186 15.43 2.66 0.79
CA VAL A 186 14.96 2.69 2.18
C VAL A 186 16.17 2.40 3.04
N ALA A 187 16.89 3.46 3.40
CA ALA A 187 17.85 3.43 4.49
C ALA A 187 17.14 2.94 5.75
N ASP A 188 17.63 1.85 6.35
CA ASP A 188 17.51 1.36 7.75
C ASP A 188 16.20 1.54 8.55
N SER A 189 15.11 2.02 7.95
CA SER A 189 13.85 2.28 8.64
C SER A 189 13.13 0.96 8.85
N PRO A 190 12.77 0.62 10.09
CA PRO A 190 12.07 -0.63 10.40
C PRO A 190 10.63 -0.65 9.84
N THR A 191 10.11 0.50 9.37
CA THR A 191 8.75 0.64 8.86
C THR A 191 8.66 1.50 7.60
N VAL A 192 7.69 1.17 6.75
CA VAL A 192 7.32 1.90 5.54
C VAL A 192 5.89 2.41 5.74
N SER A 193 5.66 3.71 5.59
CA SER A 193 4.31 4.28 5.63
C SER A 193 3.75 4.47 4.22
N VAL A 194 2.53 3.97 3.99
CA VAL A 194 1.91 3.91 2.65
C VAL A 194 0.42 4.22 2.67
N THR A 195 -0.17 4.40 1.48
CA THR A 195 -1.62 4.57 1.28
C THR A 195 -2.25 3.31 0.67
N PRO A 196 -3.59 3.19 0.63
CA PRO A 196 -4.24 2.07 -0.04
C PRO A 196 -3.87 1.95 -1.52
N LEU A 197 -3.66 3.08 -2.20
CA LEU A 197 -3.24 3.09 -3.60
C LEU A 197 -1.86 2.43 -3.78
N HIS A 198 -0.89 2.73 -2.91
CA HIS A 198 0.44 2.10 -2.95
C HIS A 198 0.34 0.57 -2.81
N LEU A 199 -0.53 0.06 -1.94
CA LEU A 199 -0.76 -1.38 -1.80
C LEU A 199 -1.41 -2.00 -3.03
N ALA A 200 -2.44 -1.35 -3.58
CA ALA A 200 -3.09 -1.84 -4.80
C ALA A 200 -2.11 -1.89 -5.99
N LEU A 201 -1.26 -0.88 -6.13
CA LEU A 201 -0.20 -0.82 -7.15
C LEU A 201 0.86 -1.91 -6.92
N SER A 202 1.30 -2.09 -5.67
CA SER A 202 2.30 -3.08 -5.29
C SER A 202 1.86 -4.51 -5.58
N HIS A 203 0.56 -4.79 -5.44
CA HIS A 203 -0.04 -6.11 -5.71
C HIS A 203 -0.69 -6.22 -7.09
N ASN A 204 -0.41 -5.29 -8.00
CA ASN A 204 -0.92 -5.29 -9.37
C ASN A 204 -2.46 -5.40 -9.48
N ARG A 205 -3.19 -4.78 -8.54
CA ARG A 205 -4.67 -4.77 -8.51
C ARG A 205 -5.21 -3.69 -9.45
N LYS A 206 -5.04 -3.88 -10.77
CA LYS A 206 -5.35 -2.85 -11.79
C LYS A 206 -6.77 -2.28 -11.70
N SER A 207 -7.80 -3.09 -11.42
CA SER A 207 -9.19 -2.62 -11.29
C SER A 207 -9.37 -1.73 -10.05
N THR A 208 -8.83 -2.18 -8.92
CA THR A 208 -8.81 -1.45 -7.65
C THR A 208 -8.09 -0.12 -7.76
N VAL A 209 -6.95 -0.08 -8.46
CA VAL A 209 -6.21 1.16 -8.69
C VAL A 209 -7.07 2.17 -9.46
N LYS A 210 -7.70 1.75 -10.56
CA LYS A 210 -8.60 2.61 -11.32
C LYS A 210 -9.74 3.14 -10.46
N LEU A 211 -10.33 2.28 -9.63
CA LEU A 211 -11.39 2.65 -8.70
C LEU A 211 -10.92 3.70 -7.67
N LEU A 212 -9.78 3.49 -7.02
CA LEU A 212 -9.24 4.42 -6.02
C LEU A 212 -8.94 5.78 -6.65
N ILE A 213 -8.32 5.81 -7.83
CA ILE A 213 -8.03 7.05 -8.57
C ILE A 213 -9.33 7.78 -8.96
N GLN A 214 -10.35 7.06 -9.43
CA GLN A 214 -11.68 7.63 -9.71
C GLN A 214 -12.36 8.19 -8.45
N LYS A 215 -12.05 7.66 -7.28
CA LYS A 215 -12.54 8.14 -5.99
C LYS A 215 -11.69 9.28 -5.40
N GLY A 216 -10.64 9.71 -6.10
CA GLY A 216 -9.81 10.86 -5.72
C GLY A 216 -8.49 10.50 -5.03
N ALA A 217 -8.02 9.25 -5.12
CA ALA A 217 -6.72 8.87 -4.60
C ALA A 217 -5.59 9.62 -5.32
N VAL A 218 -4.63 10.15 -4.55
CA VAL A 218 -3.48 10.89 -5.08
C VAL A 218 -2.41 9.92 -5.57
N TRP A 219 -2.07 10.00 -6.86
CA TRP A 219 -1.09 9.11 -7.50
C TRP A 219 0.21 9.81 -7.93
N ASP A 220 0.18 11.13 -8.11
CA ASP A 220 1.24 11.95 -8.72
C ASP A 220 2.01 12.83 -7.72
N ARG A 221 1.61 12.83 -6.46
CA ARG A 221 2.24 13.60 -5.39
C ARG A 221 2.53 12.68 -4.21
N SER A 222 3.56 13.03 -3.45
CA SER A 222 3.92 12.27 -2.25
C SER A 222 3.23 12.84 -1.03
N PHE A 223 3.05 11.98 -0.03
CA PHE A 223 2.71 12.37 1.32
C PHE A 223 3.99 12.59 2.14
N ASP A 224 3.87 13.30 3.27
CA ASP A 224 4.96 13.53 4.22
C ASP A 224 5.56 12.22 4.75
N PHE A 225 4.71 11.23 5.04
CA PHE A 225 5.10 9.91 5.55
C PHE A 225 5.64 8.94 4.48
N SER A 226 5.52 9.27 3.19
CA SER A 226 5.78 8.31 2.09
C SER A 226 7.22 8.29 1.57
N ALA A 227 8.16 8.97 2.24
CA ALA A 227 9.55 9.12 1.78
C ALA A 227 9.68 9.71 0.34
N GLY A 228 8.62 10.34 -0.19
CA GLY A 228 8.62 10.86 -1.56
C GLY A 228 8.22 9.84 -2.62
N VAL A 229 7.99 8.59 -2.24
CA VAL A 229 7.49 7.58 -3.16
C VAL A 229 6.05 7.92 -3.54
N THR A 230 5.79 8.01 -4.83
CA THR A 230 4.46 8.30 -5.39
C THR A 230 3.87 7.05 -6.04
N GLY A 231 2.59 7.10 -6.39
CA GLY A 231 1.96 6.06 -7.21
C GLY A 231 2.65 5.89 -8.57
N LEU A 232 3.13 6.98 -9.17
CA LEU A 232 3.88 6.94 -10.44
C LEU A 232 5.20 6.17 -10.32
N HIS A 233 5.94 6.33 -9.21
CA HIS A 233 7.15 5.55 -8.94
C HIS A 233 6.86 4.04 -8.90
N ILE A 234 5.82 3.62 -8.18
CA ILE A 234 5.46 2.19 -8.09
C ILE A 234 4.96 1.66 -9.45
N MET A 235 4.17 2.43 -10.20
CA MET A 235 3.73 2.04 -11.54
C MET A 235 4.91 1.83 -12.50
N ALA A 236 5.92 2.70 -12.42
CA ALA A 236 7.14 2.58 -13.21
C ALA A 236 7.96 1.36 -12.80
N ALA A 237 8.19 1.15 -11.49
CA ALA A 237 8.92 0.00 -10.97
C ALA A 237 8.28 -1.34 -11.32
N ASN A 238 6.95 -1.39 -11.33
CA ASN A 238 6.20 -2.61 -11.67
C ASN A 238 5.88 -2.73 -13.17
N GLY A 239 6.36 -1.81 -14.02
CA GLY A 239 6.15 -1.86 -15.47
C GLY A 239 4.67 -1.83 -15.90
N MET A 240 3.81 -1.08 -15.19
CA MET A 240 2.35 -1.11 -15.37
C MET A 240 1.87 -0.31 -16.60
N VAL A 241 2.35 -0.66 -17.79
CA VAL A 241 2.11 0.03 -19.08
C VAL A 241 0.62 0.29 -19.36
N ASP A 242 -0.25 -0.68 -19.13
CA ASP A 242 -1.69 -0.52 -19.39
C ASP A 242 -2.34 0.55 -18.50
N LEU A 243 -1.90 0.61 -17.25
CA LEU A 243 -2.44 1.54 -16.27
C LEU A 243 -1.95 2.96 -16.54
N LEU A 244 -0.67 3.11 -16.91
CA LEU A 244 -0.09 4.36 -17.36
C LEU A 244 -0.83 4.89 -18.61
N ASN A 245 -1.05 4.02 -19.60
CA ASN A 245 -1.81 4.38 -20.80
C ASN A 245 -3.29 4.67 -20.53
N TRP A 246 -3.86 4.12 -19.45
CA TRP A 246 -5.21 4.48 -19.01
C TRP A 246 -5.21 5.88 -18.38
N LEU A 247 -4.24 6.18 -17.51
CA LEU A 247 -4.07 7.50 -16.90
C LEU A 247 -3.84 8.61 -17.92
N ALA A 248 -3.07 8.34 -18.97
CA ALA A 248 -2.82 9.28 -20.06
C ALA A 248 -4.08 9.61 -20.89
N ARG A 249 -5.08 8.72 -20.89
CA ARG A 249 -6.33 8.89 -21.67
C ARG A 249 -7.50 9.41 -20.85
N SER A 250 -7.48 9.25 -19.52
CA SER A 250 -8.58 9.66 -18.67
C SER A 250 -8.60 11.19 -18.53
N SER A 251 -9.47 11.84 -19.31
CA SER A 251 -9.68 13.29 -19.39
C SER A 251 -9.98 14.02 -18.07
N ASN A 252 -10.25 13.28 -16.98
CA ASN A 252 -10.56 13.83 -15.66
C ASN A 252 -9.35 13.92 -14.71
N THR A 253 -8.17 13.45 -15.13
CA THR A 253 -6.94 13.43 -14.29
C THR A 253 -5.72 14.05 -14.98
N CYS A 254 -5.71 14.17 -16.30
CA CYS A 254 -4.59 14.72 -17.08
C CYS A 254 -5.10 15.81 -18.03
N SER A 255 -5.38 16.99 -17.47
CA SER A 255 -5.34 18.18 -18.32
C SER A 255 -3.87 18.48 -18.57
N THR A 256 -3.41 18.13 -19.77
CA THR A 256 -2.05 18.34 -20.32
C THR A 256 -1.00 17.33 -19.86
N ASN A 257 -0.16 16.87 -20.80
CA ASN A 257 1.09 16.13 -20.55
C ASN A 257 2.05 17.03 -19.76
N SER A 258 1.75 17.27 -18.48
CA SER A 258 2.47 18.22 -17.66
C SER A 258 3.60 17.48 -16.95
N GLY A 259 4.82 18.01 -17.04
CA GLY A 259 5.97 17.52 -16.27
C GLY A 259 5.86 17.77 -14.75
N LEU A 260 4.66 18.06 -14.27
CA LEU A 260 4.32 18.37 -12.88
C LEU A 260 3.89 17.12 -12.11
N HIS A 261 3.75 15.98 -12.77
CA HIS A 261 3.32 14.71 -12.16
C HIS A 261 4.50 13.81 -11.72
N ASP A 262 5.72 14.13 -12.16
CA ASP A 262 6.92 13.34 -11.88
C ASP A 262 7.85 14.12 -10.95
N TRP A 263 7.79 13.81 -9.67
CA TRP A 263 8.60 14.43 -8.63
C TRP A 263 9.53 13.41 -8.01
N PRO A 264 10.77 13.78 -7.69
CA PRO A 264 11.72 12.84 -7.12
C PRO A 264 11.30 12.40 -5.72
N ASP A 265 11.75 11.22 -5.30
CA ASP A 265 11.68 10.80 -3.91
C ASP A 265 12.74 11.50 -3.03
N GLU A 266 12.87 11.08 -1.76
CA GLU A 266 13.88 11.63 -0.83
C GLU A 266 15.35 11.36 -1.26
N TYR A 267 15.57 10.41 -2.16
CA TYR A 267 16.89 10.10 -2.70
C TYR A 267 17.13 10.75 -4.06
N GLY A 268 16.14 11.45 -4.63
CA GLY A 268 16.29 12.07 -5.94
C GLY A 268 15.92 11.22 -7.13
N LEU A 269 15.26 10.09 -6.91
CA LEU A 269 14.84 9.21 -7.98
C LEU A 269 13.44 9.58 -8.46
N TYR A 270 13.37 9.85 -9.76
CA TYR A 270 12.14 10.06 -10.54
C TYR A 270 11.56 8.75 -11.08
N ALA A 271 10.35 8.79 -11.64
CA ALA A 271 9.68 7.61 -12.21
C ALA A 271 10.52 6.85 -13.25
N LEU A 272 11.28 7.55 -14.11
CA LEU A 272 12.15 6.87 -15.08
C LEU A 272 13.33 6.15 -14.43
N HIS A 273 13.81 6.58 -13.26
CA HIS A 273 14.79 5.78 -12.52
C HIS A 273 14.16 4.50 -12.00
N TYR A 274 12.94 4.59 -11.46
CA TYR A 274 12.19 3.41 -11.01
C TYR A 274 11.89 2.41 -12.13
N ALA A 275 11.66 2.89 -13.36
CA ALA A 275 11.49 2.03 -14.52
C ALA A 275 12.71 1.12 -14.77
N SER A 276 13.90 1.48 -14.28
CA SER A 276 15.11 0.65 -14.37
C SER A 276 15.00 -0.65 -13.58
N PHE A 277 14.14 -0.72 -12.57
CA PHE A 277 13.89 -1.94 -11.80
C PHE A 277 12.84 -2.84 -12.46
N ALA A 278 12.09 -2.34 -13.44
CA ALA A 278 11.09 -3.12 -14.16
C ALA A 278 11.74 -4.08 -15.15
N LEU A 279 11.06 -5.20 -15.44
CA LEU A 279 11.42 -6.13 -16.52
C LEU A 279 12.82 -6.78 -16.37
N MET A 280 13.34 -6.89 -15.14
CA MET A 280 14.65 -7.49 -14.87
C MET A 280 14.66 -9.01 -15.15
N PRO A 281 15.74 -9.57 -15.74
CA PRO A 281 15.78 -10.96 -16.23
C PRO A 281 15.58 -12.06 -15.16
N ASP A 282 16.04 -11.81 -13.93
CA ASP A 282 16.07 -12.82 -12.86
C ASP A 282 14.78 -12.87 -12.02
N MET A 283 13.80 -12.01 -12.32
CA MET A 283 12.56 -11.85 -11.57
C MET A 283 11.40 -12.57 -12.26
N VAL A 284 11.59 -13.84 -12.65
CA VAL A 284 10.46 -14.71 -13.03
C VAL A 284 9.57 -14.85 -11.78
N THR A 285 8.50 -14.08 -11.74
CA THR A 285 7.42 -14.27 -10.78
C THR A 285 6.90 -15.69 -10.93
N ASP A 286 7.03 -16.47 -9.87
CA ASP A 286 6.54 -17.84 -9.75
C ASP A 286 5.08 -17.89 -10.26
N GLY A 287 4.92 -18.48 -11.44
CA GLY A 287 3.78 -18.30 -12.31
C GLY A 287 3.85 -19.18 -13.56
N GLY A 288 4.27 -20.43 -13.39
CA GLY A 288 4.00 -21.52 -14.33
C GLY A 288 4.87 -21.60 -15.57
N SER A 289 6.06 -22.21 -15.46
CA SER A 289 6.47 -23.39 -16.24
C SER A 289 7.96 -23.64 -16.03
N SER A 290 8.30 -24.82 -15.50
CA SER A 290 9.65 -25.36 -15.54
C SER A 290 9.98 -25.71 -16.99
N VAL A 291 10.58 -24.79 -17.73
CA VAL A 291 11.14 -25.12 -19.04
C VAL A 291 12.55 -25.64 -18.80
N SER A 292 12.73 -26.94 -19.03
CA SER A 292 14.02 -27.62 -18.96
C SER A 292 15.05 -26.97 -19.89
N ASP A 293 16.31 -26.98 -19.46
CA ASP A 293 17.50 -26.31 -20.04
C ASP A 293 17.91 -26.70 -21.48
N ALA A 294 17.03 -27.32 -22.29
CA ALA A 294 17.39 -27.91 -23.58
C ALA A 294 17.08 -27.05 -24.83
N ASP A 295 16.25 -25.99 -24.76
CA ASP A 295 15.80 -25.22 -25.94
C ASP A 295 16.27 -23.74 -25.96
N ARG A 296 17.54 -23.47 -25.59
CA ARG A 296 18.12 -22.12 -25.43
C ARG A 296 18.49 -21.34 -26.71
N GLY A 297 17.85 -21.61 -27.86
CA GLY A 297 18.29 -21.05 -29.15
C GLY A 297 17.45 -19.88 -29.66
N GLU A 298 16.17 -20.14 -29.94
CA GLU A 298 15.28 -19.18 -30.63
C GLU A 298 14.24 -18.54 -29.69
N GLY A 299 13.77 -19.29 -28.67
CA GLY A 299 12.83 -18.77 -27.68
C GLY A 299 13.42 -17.67 -26.79
N ASP A 300 14.70 -17.76 -26.46
CA ASP A 300 15.40 -16.77 -25.64
C ASP A 300 15.60 -15.45 -26.42
N VAL A 301 16.00 -15.53 -27.70
CA VAL A 301 16.13 -14.34 -28.57
C VAL A 301 14.79 -13.62 -28.74
N MET A 302 13.69 -14.35 -28.96
CA MET A 302 12.35 -13.75 -29.04
C MET A 302 11.91 -13.12 -27.72
N ALA A 303 12.19 -13.76 -26.58
CA ALA A 303 11.92 -13.19 -25.26
C ALA A 303 12.73 -11.90 -24.98
N LEU A 304 13.98 -11.83 -25.45
CA LEU A 304 14.81 -10.62 -25.35
C LEU A 304 14.24 -9.47 -26.21
N PHE A 305 13.77 -9.78 -27.43
CA PHE A 305 13.10 -8.80 -28.30
C PHE A 305 11.79 -8.28 -27.68
N ASP A 306 11.00 -9.15 -27.05
CA ASP A 306 9.76 -8.76 -26.39
C ASP A 306 10.03 -7.87 -25.17
N ARG A 307 11.03 -8.19 -24.33
CA ARG A 307 11.46 -7.33 -23.22
C ARG A 307 11.92 -5.95 -23.68
N GLN A 308 12.71 -5.88 -24.75
CA GLN A 308 13.13 -4.59 -25.32
C GLN A 308 11.92 -3.76 -25.76
N LYS A 309 10.95 -4.40 -26.41
CA LYS A 309 9.72 -3.74 -26.88
C LYS A 309 8.86 -3.26 -25.71
N GLU A 310 8.76 -4.05 -24.65
CA GLU A 310 8.05 -3.69 -23.42
C GLU A 310 8.73 -2.53 -22.68
N ALA A 311 10.06 -2.55 -22.56
CA ALA A 311 10.83 -1.44 -21.99
C ALA A 311 10.63 -0.14 -22.79
N THR A 312 10.66 -0.21 -24.13
CA THR A 312 10.38 0.94 -24.99
C THR A 312 8.95 1.45 -24.81
N ARG A 313 7.96 0.55 -24.72
CA ARG A 313 6.56 0.93 -24.46
C ARG A 313 6.39 1.57 -23.08
N LEU A 314 7.08 1.07 -22.06
CA LEU A 314 7.05 1.61 -20.70
C LEU A 314 7.59 3.03 -20.67
N VAL A 315 8.80 3.24 -21.21
CA VAL A 315 9.43 4.56 -21.29
C VAL A 315 8.56 5.54 -22.09
N ALA A 316 8.04 5.10 -23.24
CA ALA A 316 7.15 5.93 -24.05
C ALA A 316 5.84 6.30 -23.31
N SER A 317 5.27 5.38 -22.53
CA SER A 317 4.05 5.63 -21.76
C SER A 317 4.31 6.60 -20.60
N LEU A 318 5.45 6.47 -19.92
CA LEU A 318 5.88 7.38 -18.85
C LEU A 318 6.12 8.79 -19.39
N ILE A 319 6.85 8.92 -20.50
CA ILE A 319 7.05 10.21 -21.17
C ILE A 319 5.71 10.81 -21.63
N GLY A 320 4.80 9.97 -22.14
CA GLY A 320 3.46 10.39 -22.53
C GLY A 320 2.65 11.00 -21.39
N ILE A 321 2.83 10.53 -20.14
CA ILE A 321 2.21 11.11 -18.94
C ILE A 321 2.89 12.40 -18.50
N GLY A 322 4.14 12.64 -18.93
CA GLY A 322 4.94 13.78 -18.52
C GLY A 322 6.14 13.42 -17.64
N ALA A 323 6.59 12.16 -17.61
CA ALA A 323 7.80 11.79 -16.89
C ALA A 323 9.03 12.54 -17.43
N ILE A 324 9.91 12.96 -16.53
CA ILE A 324 11.01 13.86 -16.84
C ILE A 324 12.22 13.04 -17.24
N VAL A 325 12.67 13.24 -18.48
CA VAL A 325 13.87 12.60 -19.03
C VAL A 325 15.14 13.31 -18.56
N ASP A 326 15.17 14.64 -18.61
CA ASP A 326 16.33 15.47 -18.24
C ASP A 326 16.31 15.78 -16.74
N THR A 327 16.65 14.81 -15.89
CA THR A 327 16.46 14.98 -14.44
C THR A 327 17.46 15.95 -13.83
N ARG A 328 18.64 16.12 -14.44
CA ARG A 328 19.72 16.99 -13.93
C ARG A 328 19.63 18.46 -14.33
N ASN A 329 18.63 18.84 -15.10
CA ASN A 329 18.47 20.24 -15.52
C ASN A 329 17.89 21.09 -14.38
N GLU A 330 18.77 21.76 -13.64
CA GLU A 330 18.44 22.59 -12.48
C GLU A 330 17.46 23.73 -12.81
N GLU A 331 17.64 24.41 -13.95
CA GLU A 331 16.77 25.52 -14.35
C GLU A 331 15.33 25.05 -14.61
N LYS A 332 15.18 23.92 -15.32
CA LYS A 332 13.87 23.29 -15.56
C LYS A 332 13.26 22.81 -14.25
N ALA A 333 14.04 22.23 -13.34
CA ALA A 333 13.57 21.81 -12.03
C ALA A 333 13.07 23.00 -11.18
N ALA A 334 13.86 24.07 -11.07
CA ALA A 334 13.49 25.28 -10.36
C ALA A 334 12.28 25.99 -10.97
N LYS A 335 12.10 25.92 -12.29
CA LYS A 335 10.88 26.41 -12.97
C LYS A 335 9.65 25.60 -12.57
N ARG A 336 9.74 24.27 -12.54
CA ARG A 336 8.63 23.38 -12.11
C ARG A 336 8.24 23.62 -10.66
N LEU A 337 9.23 23.74 -9.76
CA LEU A 337 9.00 24.03 -8.34
C LEU A 337 8.21 25.33 -8.15
N ARG A 338 8.58 26.39 -8.86
CA ARG A 338 7.86 27.68 -8.85
C ARG A 338 6.43 27.56 -9.40
N GLN A 339 6.23 26.78 -10.46
CA GLN A 339 4.90 26.57 -11.05
C GLN A 339 3.97 25.85 -10.08
N GLU A 340 4.44 24.78 -9.44
CA GLU A 340 3.64 24.03 -8.48
C GLU A 340 3.31 24.85 -7.23
N ARG A 341 4.26 25.65 -6.73
CA ARG A 341 3.98 26.58 -5.65
C ARG A 341 2.83 27.54 -5.99
N ASN A 342 2.85 28.13 -7.18
CA ASN A 342 1.79 29.04 -7.60
C ASN A 342 0.44 28.33 -7.70
N ARG A 343 0.42 27.06 -8.08
CA ARG A 343 -0.80 26.23 -8.09
C ARG A 343 -1.36 26.05 -6.68
N LEU A 344 -0.53 25.70 -5.69
CA LEU A 344 -0.99 25.47 -4.31
C LEU A 344 -1.39 26.75 -3.55
N VAL A 345 -0.86 27.91 -3.93
CA VAL A 345 -1.31 29.19 -3.34
C VAL A 345 -2.79 29.45 -3.64
N VAL A 346 -3.32 28.88 -4.74
CA VAL A 346 -4.71 29.06 -5.17
C VAL A 346 -5.63 27.99 -4.57
N GLU A 347 -5.14 26.77 -4.34
CA GLU A 347 -5.92 25.62 -3.87
C GLU A 347 -5.20 24.93 -2.70
N ILE A 348 -5.72 25.07 -1.48
CA ILE A 348 -5.19 24.35 -0.30
C ILE A 348 -6.25 23.36 0.19
N LEU A 349 -6.05 22.08 -0.12
CA LEU A 349 -6.77 20.95 0.47
C LEU A 349 -5.90 20.24 1.54
N ALA A 350 -6.50 19.31 2.27
CA ALA A 350 -5.79 18.55 3.31
C ALA A 350 -4.60 17.73 2.77
N ALA A 351 -4.73 17.10 1.59
CA ALA A 351 -3.64 16.39 0.93
C ALA A 351 -2.53 17.34 0.44
N ASP A 352 -2.90 18.57 0.11
CA ASP A 352 -1.97 19.59 -0.36
C ASP A 352 -1.12 20.18 0.77
N LEU A 353 -1.52 20.01 2.04
CA LEU A 353 -0.70 20.42 3.18
C LEU A 353 0.57 19.57 3.31
N GLY A 354 0.46 18.24 3.17
CA GLY A 354 1.62 17.34 3.17
C GLY A 354 2.52 17.58 1.97
N TRP A 355 1.91 17.84 0.82
CA TRP A 355 2.64 18.21 -0.39
C TRP A 355 3.35 19.56 -0.29
N ALA A 356 2.70 20.58 0.29
CA ALA A 356 3.29 21.89 0.53
C ALA A 356 4.50 21.84 1.46
N TYR A 357 4.50 20.95 2.47
CA TYR A 357 5.67 20.68 3.29
C TYR A 357 6.85 20.21 2.44
N ARG A 358 6.61 19.27 1.52
CA ARG A 358 7.67 18.71 0.68
C ARG A 358 8.23 19.71 -0.34
N LEU A 359 7.39 20.57 -0.92
CA LEU A 359 7.89 21.65 -1.77
C LEU A 359 8.80 22.61 -1.00
N ARG A 360 8.44 22.96 0.24
CA ARG A 360 9.30 23.81 1.10
C ARG A 360 10.62 23.15 1.43
N PHE A 361 10.62 21.83 1.65
CA PHE A 361 11.84 21.05 1.84
C PHE A 361 12.79 21.23 0.65
N TRP A 362 12.30 21.02 -0.58
CA TRP A 362 13.12 21.24 -1.79
C TRP A 362 13.49 22.70 -2.06
N GLU A 363 12.68 23.68 -1.64
CA GLU A 363 13.05 25.11 -1.74
C GLU A 363 14.15 25.50 -0.75
N SER A 364 14.24 24.82 0.40
CA SER A 364 15.17 25.14 1.47
C SER A 364 16.58 24.58 1.26
N GLU A 365 16.68 23.45 0.56
CA GLU A 365 17.96 22.86 0.17
C GLU A 365 18.41 23.48 -1.17
N GLN A 366 19.14 24.60 -1.05
CA GLN A 366 19.55 25.45 -2.19
C GLN A 366 20.51 24.78 -3.17
N ASP A 367 21.19 23.71 -2.74
CA ASP A 367 21.94 22.80 -3.59
C ASP A 367 21.03 21.61 -3.87
N LEU A 368 20.66 21.37 -5.13
CA LEU A 368 19.73 20.30 -5.55
C LEU A 368 20.39 18.91 -5.38
N HIS A 369 20.62 18.49 -4.13
CA HIS A 369 21.25 17.22 -3.75
C HIS A 369 20.43 15.97 -4.12
N PHE A 370 19.23 16.16 -4.65
CA PHE A 370 18.37 15.11 -5.19
C PHE A 370 18.64 14.81 -6.69
N LEU A 371 19.70 15.36 -7.29
CA LEU A 371 20.06 15.03 -8.66
C LEU A 371 20.91 13.76 -8.72
N GLN A 372 20.23 12.64 -8.96
CA GLN A 372 20.85 11.36 -9.28
C GLN A 372 21.47 11.37 -10.70
N PRO A 373 22.31 10.38 -11.06
CA PRO A 373 22.71 10.17 -12.45
C PRO A 373 21.50 10.16 -13.37
N GLU A 374 21.66 10.57 -14.64
CA GLU A 374 20.52 10.56 -15.57
C GLU A 374 19.87 9.17 -15.63
N PRO A 375 18.54 9.05 -15.80
CA PRO A 375 17.85 7.77 -15.72
C PRO A 375 18.46 6.69 -16.63
N ALA A 376 18.96 7.07 -17.80
CA ALA A 376 19.62 6.17 -18.73
C ALA A 376 20.93 5.59 -18.15
N GLU A 377 21.77 6.44 -17.55
CA GLU A 377 23.03 6.02 -16.91
C GLU A 377 22.75 5.18 -15.66
N PHE A 378 21.72 5.55 -14.89
CA PHE A 378 21.26 4.78 -13.74
C PHE A 378 20.82 3.36 -14.14
N ALA A 379 20.04 3.23 -15.23
CA ALA A 379 19.61 1.94 -15.76
C ALA A 379 20.78 1.06 -16.24
N GLU A 380 21.79 1.66 -16.88
CA GLU A 380 23.01 0.92 -17.28
C GLU A 380 23.79 0.39 -16.09
N ARG A 381 23.99 1.23 -15.06
CA ARG A 381 24.67 0.84 -13.82
C ARG A 381 23.91 -0.26 -13.06
N GLY A 382 22.58 -0.23 -13.12
CA GLY A 382 21.70 -1.26 -12.55
C GLY A 382 21.59 -2.55 -13.37
N GLY A 383 22.26 -2.65 -14.53
CA GLY A 383 22.25 -3.84 -15.38
C GLY A 383 21.02 -3.99 -16.27
N ASN A 384 20.12 -3.00 -16.32
CA ASN A 384 18.93 -3.02 -17.19
C ASN A 384 19.21 -2.37 -18.54
N ILE A 385 19.87 -3.13 -19.42
CA ILE A 385 20.28 -2.66 -20.75
C ILE A 385 19.07 -2.28 -21.64
N TYR A 386 17.92 -2.93 -21.45
CA TYR A 386 16.72 -2.69 -22.28
C TYR A 386 16.10 -1.32 -22.01
N VAL A 387 15.93 -1.00 -20.72
CA VAL A 387 15.40 0.29 -20.27
C VAL A 387 16.42 1.40 -20.57
N ALA A 388 17.71 1.16 -20.34
CA ALA A 388 18.78 2.10 -20.69
C ALA A 388 18.73 2.52 -22.17
N LYS A 389 18.67 1.55 -23.09
CA LYS A 389 18.58 1.83 -24.54
C LYS A 389 17.32 2.61 -24.90
N ALA A 390 16.19 2.27 -24.29
CA ALA A 390 14.93 2.99 -24.51
C ALA A 390 15.01 4.44 -24.03
N LEU A 391 15.64 4.68 -22.87
CA LEU A 391 15.86 6.02 -22.32
C LEU A 391 16.83 6.84 -23.18
N GLN A 392 17.95 6.25 -23.63
CA GLN A 392 18.89 6.93 -24.52
C GLN A 392 18.24 7.34 -25.85
N ALA A 393 17.39 6.48 -26.41
CA ALA A 393 16.63 6.79 -27.62
C ALA A 393 15.66 7.96 -27.37
N ALA A 394 14.99 7.98 -26.21
CA ALA A 394 14.09 9.05 -25.83
C ALA A 394 14.82 10.40 -25.62
N SER A 395 15.94 10.42 -24.90
CA SER A 395 16.74 11.63 -24.65
C SER A 395 17.25 12.28 -25.95
N ARG A 396 17.60 11.47 -26.96
CA ARG A 396 17.99 11.98 -28.28
C ARG A 396 16.85 12.63 -29.03
N SER A 397 15.62 12.14 -28.85
CA SER A 397 14.42 12.70 -29.47
C SER A 397 13.96 14.01 -28.82
N THR A 398 14.31 14.27 -27.56
CA THR A 398 13.94 15.50 -26.84
C THR A 398 14.98 16.62 -26.97
N ALA A 399 16.18 16.30 -27.46
CA ALA A 399 17.27 17.25 -27.69
C ALA A 399 17.26 17.90 -29.09
N VAL A 400 16.41 17.41 -30.00
CA VAL A 400 16.13 17.97 -31.34
C VAL A 400 14.82 18.73 -31.29
#